data_AF-A0A060YEH8-F1
#
_entry.id   AF-A0A060YEH8-F1
#
_cell.length_a   1.000
_cell.length_b   1.000
_cell.length_c   1.000
_cell.angle_alpha   90.00
_cell.angle_beta   90.00
_cell.angle_gamma   90.00
#
_symmetry.space_group_name_H-M   'P 1'
#
loop_
_entity.id
_entity.type
_entity.pdbx_description
1 polymer ?
#
loop_
_entity_poly.entity_id
_entity_poly.type
_entity_poly.pdbx_seq_one_letter_code
_entity_poly.pdbx_strand_id
1 'polypeptide(L)'
;MKAASDRVLLVLNKSDLVPEEQRERTEGELRERPGLPPACFLSCSTSTGLEDFLTVLQSRVKTLCGDPLSGAPSLTQARHRAHLQQSVQALNQYHQYRDQDLALAAEGVRLALTHLGRITGRVGAEEILDIIFRDFCIGK
;
A
#
# COMPACT_ATOMS: atom_id res chain seq x y z
N MET A 1 -5.10 -21.39 -1.37
CA MET A 1 -6.38 -20.66 -1.15
C MET A 1 -6.49 -19.92 0.19
N LYS A 2 -5.65 -20.17 1.21
CA LYS A 2 -5.72 -19.52 2.54
C LYS A 2 -5.50 -17.98 2.55
N ALA A 3 -4.76 -17.44 1.58
CA ALA A 3 -4.31 -16.04 1.61
C ALA A 3 -5.37 -14.99 1.25
N ALA A 4 -6.47 -15.36 0.57
CA ALA A 4 -7.50 -14.40 0.17
C ALA A 4 -8.45 -14.04 1.32
N SER A 5 -8.73 -14.99 2.23
CA SER A 5 -9.70 -14.81 3.31
C SER A 5 -9.23 -13.86 4.42
N ASP A 6 -7.91 -13.64 4.56
CA ASP A 6 -7.35 -12.72 5.56
C ASP A 6 -7.49 -11.24 5.18
N ARG A 7 -7.73 -10.94 3.90
CA ARG A 7 -7.89 -9.55 3.41
C ARG A 7 -9.35 -9.13 3.23
N VAL A 8 -10.28 -10.02 3.52
CA VAL A 8 -11.71 -9.77 3.37
C VAL A 8 -12.34 -9.79 4.76
N LEU A 9 -13.24 -8.84 5.01
CA LEU A 9 -14.09 -8.78 6.19
C LEU A 9 -15.53 -8.69 5.70
N LEU A 10 -16.39 -9.59 6.15
CA LEU A 10 -17.80 -9.58 5.76
C LEU A 10 -18.56 -8.64 6.70
N VAL A 11 -19.27 -7.66 6.15
CA VAL A 11 -20.05 -6.71 6.94
C VAL A 11 -21.52 -6.84 6.57
N LEU A 12 -22.32 -7.24 7.55
CA LEU A 12 -23.76 -7.47 7.43
C LEU A 12 -24.48 -6.27 8.04
N ASN A 13 -24.79 -5.30 7.17
CA ASN A 13 -25.51 -4.09 7.55
C ASN A 13 -27.02 -4.37 7.73
N LYS A 14 -27.71 -3.45 8.41
CA LYS A 14 -29.14 -3.48 8.74
C LYS A 14 -29.51 -4.57 9.75
N SER A 15 -28.63 -4.85 10.70
CA SER A 15 -28.90 -5.83 11.76
C SER A 15 -30.12 -5.48 12.62
N ASP A 16 -30.56 -4.21 12.60
CA ASP A 16 -31.78 -3.72 13.25
C ASP A 16 -33.07 -4.29 12.65
N LEU A 17 -33.04 -4.73 11.39
CA LEU A 17 -34.22 -5.31 10.71
C LEU A 17 -34.32 -6.83 10.87
N VAL A 18 -33.33 -7.47 11.53
CA VAL A 18 -33.24 -8.92 11.65
C VAL A 18 -33.55 -9.32 13.10
N PRO A 19 -34.54 -10.19 13.33
CA PRO A 19 -34.79 -10.76 14.66
C PRO A 19 -33.57 -11.48 15.23
N GLU A 20 -33.36 -11.45 16.55
CA GLU A 20 -32.20 -12.07 17.21
C GLU A 20 -32.04 -13.55 16.85
N GLU A 21 -33.13 -14.32 16.83
CA GLU A 21 -33.13 -15.75 16.47
C GLU A 21 -32.57 -15.99 15.05
N GLN A 22 -32.92 -15.12 14.10
CA GLN A 22 -32.42 -15.22 12.72
C GLN A 22 -30.97 -14.74 12.61
N ARG A 23 -30.56 -13.79 13.44
CA ARG A 23 -29.18 -13.33 13.53
C ARG A 23 -28.26 -14.43 14.06
N GLU A 24 -28.64 -15.08 15.15
CA GLU A 24 -27.87 -16.20 15.73
C GLU A 24 -27.75 -17.37 14.75
N ARG A 25 -28.85 -17.71 14.07
CA ARG A 25 -28.82 -18.72 13.01
C ARG A 25 -27.86 -18.37 11.89
N THR A 26 -27.92 -17.13 11.39
CA THR A 26 -27.04 -16.66 10.31
C THR A 26 -25.57 -16.67 10.77
N GLU A 27 -25.30 -16.27 12.02
CA GLU A 27 -23.95 -16.32 12.59
C GLU A 27 -23.42 -17.75 12.72
N GLY A 28 -24.25 -18.70 13.16
CA GLY A 28 -23.93 -20.12 13.19
C GLY A 28 -23.61 -20.68 11.80
N GLU A 29 -24.48 -20.42 10.81
CA GLU A 29 -24.28 -20.85 9.43
C GLU A 29 -22.99 -20.26 8.80
N LEU A 30 -22.63 -19.02 9.14
CA LEU A 30 -21.39 -18.39 8.67
C LEU A 30 -20.15 -18.97 9.33
N ARG A 31 -20.22 -19.37 10.61
CA ARG A 31 -19.11 -20.01 11.33
C ARG A 31 -18.85 -21.43 10.84
N GLU A 32 -19.91 -22.17 10.48
CA GLU A 32 -19.81 -23.55 10.02
C GLU A 32 -19.35 -23.69 8.56
N ARG A 33 -19.42 -22.61 7.76
CA ARG A 33 -18.99 -22.63 6.36
C ARG A 33 -17.48 -22.40 6.23
N PRO A 34 -16.68 -23.42 5.89
CA PRO A 34 -15.25 -23.26 5.72
C PRO A 34 -14.94 -22.35 4.52
N GLY A 35 -14.09 -21.35 4.74
CA GLY A 35 -13.59 -20.44 3.70
C GLY A 35 -14.27 -19.08 3.63
N LEU A 36 -15.28 -18.81 4.47
CA LEU A 36 -15.80 -17.46 4.64
C LEU A 36 -14.92 -16.66 5.62
N PRO A 37 -14.69 -15.36 5.34
CA PRO A 37 -14.06 -14.46 6.30
C PRO A 37 -14.99 -14.21 7.50
N PRO A 38 -14.44 -13.76 8.64
CA PRO A 38 -15.28 -13.39 9.78
C PRO A 38 -16.27 -12.30 9.41
N ALA A 39 -17.46 -12.40 10.00
CA ALA A 39 -18.59 -11.52 9.75
C ALA A 39 -18.79 -10.55 10.91
N CYS A 40 -19.08 -9.29 10.60
CA CYS A 40 -19.49 -8.26 11.55
C CYS A 40 -20.92 -7.84 11.24
N PHE A 41 -21.82 -7.99 12.20
CA PHE A 41 -23.18 -7.46 12.11
C PHE A 41 -23.20 -6.04 12.62
N LEU A 42 -23.78 -5.13 11.84
CA LEU A 42 -23.96 -3.75 12.27
C LEU A 42 -25.23 -3.13 11.70
N SER A 43 -25.62 -2.01 12.27
CA SER A 43 -26.63 -1.13 11.70
C SER A 43 -26.05 0.28 11.57
N CYS A 44 -25.97 0.77 10.34
CA CYS A 44 -25.53 2.14 10.08
C CYS A 44 -26.56 3.19 10.55
N SER A 45 -27.84 2.84 10.66
CA SER A 45 -28.90 3.78 11.09
C SER A 45 -28.91 3.94 12.61
N THR A 46 -28.70 2.87 13.35
CA THR A 46 -28.69 2.90 14.83
C THR A 46 -27.29 3.00 15.43
N SER A 47 -26.25 2.95 14.59
CA SER A 47 -24.82 2.88 14.97
C SER A 47 -24.45 1.65 15.82
N THR A 48 -25.35 0.67 15.94
CA THR A 48 -25.11 -0.57 16.70
C THR A 48 -24.08 -1.44 15.97
N GLY A 49 -23.10 -1.98 16.69
CA GLY A 49 -22.05 -2.85 16.13
C GLY A 49 -20.95 -2.11 15.34
N LEU A 50 -21.02 -0.78 15.22
CA LEU A 50 -20.02 0.01 14.49
C LEU A 50 -18.68 0.05 15.22
N GLU A 51 -18.69 0.19 16.54
CA GLU A 51 -17.47 0.24 17.36
C GLU A 51 -16.71 -1.11 17.36
N ASP A 52 -17.45 -2.21 17.45
CA ASP A 52 -16.90 -3.57 17.31
C ASP A 52 -16.28 -3.78 15.93
N PHE A 53 -16.98 -3.35 14.87
CA PHE A 53 -16.45 -3.39 13.51
C PHE A 53 -15.15 -2.59 13.37
N LEU A 54 -15.11 -1.36 13.89
CA LEU A 54 -13.93 -0.50 13.84
C LEU A 54 -12.75 -1.13 14.58
N THR A 55 -13.00 -1.75 15.73
CA THR A 55 -11.98 -2.46 16.52
C THR A 55 -11.38 -3.62 15.72
N VAL A 56 -12.23 -4.44 15.08
CA VAL A 56 -11.78 -5.55 14.22
C VAL A 56 -11.01 -5.05 13.00
N LEU A 57 -11.50 -4.00 12.34
CA LEU A 57 -10.85 -3.39 11.19
C LEU A 57 -9.47 -2.84 11.56
N GLN A 58 -9.37 -2.08 12.66
CA GLN A 58 -8.11 -1.51 13.14
C GLN A 58 -7.08 -2.61 13.43
N SER A 59 -7.49 -3.67 14.13
CA SER A 59 -6.63 -4.82 14.41
C SER A 59 -6.07 -5.44 13.12
N ARG A 60 -6.94 -5.68 12.12
CA ARG A 60 -6.53 -6.23 10.82
C ARG A 60 -5.61 -5.32 10.04
N VAL A 61 -5.91 -4.03 9.97
CA VAL A 61 -5.08 -3.04 9.29
C VAL A 61 -3.72 -2.94 9.96
N LYS A 62 -3.65 -2.99 11.30
CA LYS A 62 -2.38 -3.02 12.04
C LYS A 62 -1.54 -4.24 11.70
N THR A 63 -2.15 -5.42 11.55
CA THR A 63 -1.45 -6.63 11.10
C THR A 63 -0.95 -6.51 9.66
N LEU A 64 -1.74 -5.94 8.75
CA LEU A 64 -1.39 -5.81 7.33
C LEU A 64 -0.34 -4.74 7.06
N CYS A 65 -0.43 -3.61 7.75
CA CYS A 65 0.43 -2.45 7.53
C CYS A 65 1.65 -2.43 8.46
N GLY A 66 1.70 -3.31 9.47
CA GLY A 66 2.72 -3.29 10.51
C GLY A 66 2.60 -2.07 11.42
N ASP A 67 3.59 -1.89 12.31
CA ASP A 67 3.72 -0.67 13.10
C ASP A 67 4.32 0.45 12.24
N PRO A 68 3.60 1.56 11.98
CA PRO A 68 4.12 2.68 11.21
C PRO A 68 5.36 3.35 11.83
N LEU A 69 5.65 3.08 13.11
CA LEU A 69 6.84 3.56 13.82
C LEU A 69 8.01 2.55 13.82
N SER A 70 7.77 1.30 13.42
CA SER A 70 8.78 0.22 13.42
C SER A 70 9.23 -0.19 12.01
N GLY A 71 8.58 0.33 10.96
CA GLY A 71 8.94 0.08 9.56
C GLY A 71 9.92 1.12 9.02
N ALA A 72 10.85 0.68 8.14
CA ALA A 72 11.58 1.60 7.25
C ALA A 72 10.59 2.58 6.60
N PRO A 73 10.95 3.87 6.43
CA PRO A 73 10.03 4.91 6.01
C PRO A 73 9.21 4.42 4.83
N SER A 74 7.90 4.32 5.03
CA SER A 74 7.01 3.79 4.02
C SER A 74 7.20 4.62 2.75
N LEU A 75 7.65 3.96 1.67
CA LEU A 75 7.78 4.55 0.33
C LEU A 75 6.36 4.78 -0.22
N THR A 76 5.63 5.69 0.41
CA THR A 76 4.24 6.07 0.13
C THR A 76 4.14 6.89 -1.15
N GLN A 77 5.24 7.55 -1.55
CA GLN A 77 5.27 8.31 -2.79
C GLN A 77 5.73 7.41 -3.93
N ALA A 78 4.84 7.18 -4.90
CA ALA A 78 5.12 6.44 -6.12
C ALA A 78 6.42 6.91 -6.82
N ARG A 79 6.72 8.23 -6.77
CA ARG A 79 7.97 8.79 -7.34
C ARG A 79 9.24 8.27 -6.67
N HIS A 80 9.28 8.19 -5.32
CA HIS A 80 10.46 7.71 -4.61
C HIS A 80 10.68 6.23 -4.90
N ARG A 81 9.59 5.45 -4.95
CA ARG A 81 9.65 4.04 -5.33
C ARG A 81 10.20 3.87 -6.75
N ALA A 82 9.71 4.63 -7.71
CA ALA A 82 10.17 4.57 -9.10
C ALA A 82 11.68 4.89 -9.20
N HIS A 83 12.16 5.96 -8.55
CA HIS A 83 13.58 6.29 -8.57
C HIS A 83 14.45 5.24 -7.87
N LEU A 84 14.01 4.64 -6.76
CA LEU A 84 14.75 3.54 -6.14
C LEU A 84 14.82 2.31 -7.06
N GLN A 85 13.73 1.96 -7.73
CA GLN A 85 13.72 0.85 -8.69
C GLN A 85 14.69 1.09 -9.85
N GLN A 86 14.68 2.29 -10.41
CA GLN A 86 15.60 2.67 -11.48
C GLN A 86 17.06 2.71 -11.01
N SER A 87 17.33 3.16 -9.78
CA SER A 87 18.67 3.12 -9.19
C SER A 87 19.19 1.68 -9.05
N VAL A 88 18.36 0.76 -8.57
CA VAL A 88 18.70 -0.67 -8.48
C VAL A 88 18.97 -1.25 -9.87
N GLN A 89 18.16 -0.91 -10.87
CA GLN A 89 18.37 -1.37 -12.25
C GLN A 89 19.71 -0.89 -12.81
N ALA A 90 20.09 0.37 -12.56
CA ALA A 90 21.36 0.94 -12.99
C ALA A 90 22.57 0.31 -12.26
N LEU A 91 22.43 -0.06 -10.98
CA LEU A 91 23.46 -0.82 -10.27
C LEU A 91 23.61 -2.24 -10.81
N ASN A 92 22.51 -2.89 -11.22
CA ASN A 92 22.58 -4.19 -11.89
C ASN A 92 23.33 -4.08 -13.22
N GLN A 93 23.13 -2.99 -13.98
CA GLN A 93 23.91 -2.71 -15.18
C GLN A 93 25.41 -2.59 -14.87
N TYR A 94 25.79 -1.85 -13.82
CA TYR A 94 27.19 -1.80 -13.38
C TYR A 94 27.75 -3.20 -13.13
N HIS A 95 27.01 -4.05 -12.39
CA HIS A 95 27.45 -5.41 -12.11
C HIS A 95 27.63 -6.28 -13.36
N GLN A 96 26.84 -6.05 -14.40
CA GLN A 96 26.95 -6.76 -15.68
C GLN A 96 28.21 -6.36 -16.45
N TYR A 97 28.55 -5.07 -16.46
CA TYR A 97 29.61 -4.53 -17.32
C TYR A 97 30.95 -4.30 -16.62
N ARG A 98 31.03 -4.33 -15.28
CA ARG A 98 32.25 -3.98 -14.53
C ARG A 98 33.53 -4.72 -14.95
N ASP A 99 33.39 -5.96 -15.42
CA ASP A 99 34.51 -6.82 -15.82
C ASP A 99 34.69 -6.89 -17.34
N GLN A 100 33.85 -6.18 -18.12
CA GLN A 100 33.79 -6.24 -19.59
C GLN A 100 34.03 -4.87 -20.25
N ASP A 101 33.37 -3.83 -19.74
CA ASP A 101 33.41 -2.48 -20.29
C ASP A 101 33.29 -1.46 -19.16
N LEU A 102 34.42 -0.81 -18.85
CA LEU A 102 34.50 0.17 -17.78
C LEU A 102 33.65 1.42 -18.06
N ALA A 103 33.46 1.80 -19.32
CA ALA A 103 32.65 2.97 -19.68
C ALA A 103 31.16 2.68 -19.43
N LEU A 104 30.67 1.50 -19.83
CA LEU A 104 29.30 1.07 -19.54
C LEU A 104 29.07 0.84 -18.04
N ALA A 105 30.07 0.34 -17.33
CA ALA A 105 30.00 0.20 -15.88
C ALA A 105 29.91 1.56 -15.17
N ALA A 106 30.74 2.52 -15.57
CA ALA A 106 30.71 3.88 -15.02
C ALA A 106 29.37 4.57 -15.27
N GLU A 107 28.77 4.36 -16.45
CA GLU A 107 27.44 4.88 -16.77
C GLU A 107 26.35 4.30 -15.85
N GLY A 108 26.40 3.00 -15.54
CA GLY A 108 25.49 2.39 -14.57
C GLY A 108 25.58 3.03 -13.17
N VAL A 109 26.79 3.35 -12.70
CA VAL A 109 26.99 4.05 -11.42
C VAL A 109 26.49 5.49 -11.49
N ARG A 110 26.74 6.20 -12.59
CA ARG A 110 26.26 7.58 -12.80
C ARG A 110 24.73 7.65 -12.74
N LEU A 111 24.05 6.75 -13.46
CA LEU A 111 22.59 6.65 -13.48
C LEU A 111 22.02 6.30 -12.09
N ALA A 112 22.66 5.37 -11.38
CA ALA A 112 22.25 5.02 -10.01
C ALA A 112 22.31 6.23 -9.07
N LEU A 113 23.39 7.02 -9.14
CA LEU A 113 23.56 8.26 -8.37
C LEU A 113 22.53 9.33 -8.76
N THR A 114 22.23 9.50 -10.05
CA THR A 114 21.20 10.45 -10.50
C THR A 114 19.84 10.12 -9.89
N HIS A 115 19.43 8.85 -9.92
CA HIS A 115 18.14 8.44 -9.34
C HIS A 115 18.10 8.59 -7.81
N LEU A 116 19.21 8.36 -7.10
CA LEU A 116 19.30 8.65 -5.66
C LEU A 116 19.31 10.15 -5.36
N GLY A 117 19.94 10.96 -6.22
CA GLY A 117 19.93 12.42 -6.13
C GLY A 117 18.51 12.99 -6.19
N ARG A 118 17.68 12.47 -7.08
CA ARG A 118 16.26 12.86 -7.21
C ARG A 118 15.42 12.60 -5.95
N ILE A 119 15.80 11.61 -5.13
CA ILE A 119 15.12 11.32 -3.86
C ILE A 119 15.61 12.27 -2.76
N THR A 120 16.91 12.58 -2.76
CA THR A 120 17.58 13.39 -1.73
C THR A 120 17.57 14.89 -2.01
N GLY A 121 16.98 15.33 -3.14
CA GLY A 121 16.88 16.73 -3.54
C GLY A 121 18.12 17.29 -4.25
N ARG A 122 19.07 16.45 -4.65
CA ARG A 122 20.16 16.81 -5.59
C ARG A 122 19.64 16.67 -7.01
N VAL A 123 19.27 17.81 -7.62
CA VAL A 123 18.64 17.86 -8.94
C VAL A 123 19.42 18.79 -9.88
N GLY A 124 19.60 18.38 -11.13
CA GLY A 124 20.26 19.18 -12.19
C GLY A 124 19.34 20.24 -12.79
N ALA A 125 19.91 21.17 -13.57
CA ALA A 125 19.22 22.36 -14.08
C ALA A 125 18.00 22.05 -14.99
N GLU A 126 18.02 20.95 -15.76
CA GLU A 126 16.90 20.59 -16.65
C GLU A 126 15.61 20.26 -15.88
N GLU A 127 15.70 19.80 -14.63
CA GLU A 127 14.54 19.35 -13.85
C GLU A 127 13.88 20.49 -13.05
N ILE A 128 14.58 21.61 -12.85
CA ILE A 128 13.97 22.85 -12.35
C ILE A 128 12.86 23.31 -13.30
N LEU A 129 13.06 23.12 -14.61
CA LEU A 129 12.06 23.48 -15.61
C LEU A 129 10.80 22.60 -15.48
N ASP A 130 10.95 21.28 -15.30
CA ASP A 130 9.80 20.37 -15.10
C ASP A 130 9.00 20.67 -13.82
N ILE A 131 9.66 21.13 -12.75
CA ILE A 131 8.99 21.54 -11.52
C ILE A 131 8.26 22.87 -11.72
N ILE A 132 8.90 23.83 -12.40
CA ILE A 132 8.26 25.12 -12.74
C ILE A 132 7.02 24.89 -13.60
N PHE A 133 7.02 23.94 -14.54
CA PHE A 133 5.89 23.76 -15.46
C PHE A 133 4.81 22.76 -14.98
N ARG A 134 5.08 21.95 -13.96
CA ARG A 134 4.11 20.93 -13.48
C ARG A 134 2.96 21.49 -12.64
N ASP A 135 3.19 22.59 -11.92
CA ASP A 135 2.20 23.18 -11.01
C ASP A 135 1.48 24.41 -11.59
N PHE A 136 1.79 24.83 -12.83
CA PHE A 136 0.97 25.82 -13.54
C PHE A 136 -0.25 25.14 -14.14
N CYS A 137 -1.42 25.41 -13.55
CA CYS A 137 -2.68 25.24 -14.27
C CYS A 137 -2.63 26.11 -15.54
N ILE A 138 -2.55 25.51 -16.72
CA ILE A 138 -2.86 26.21 -17.96
C ILE A 138 -4.36 26.50 -17.93
N GLY A 139 -4.71 27.75 -17.60
CA GLY A 139 -6.08 28.25 -17.63
C GLY A 139 -6.84 28.17 -16.31
N LYS A 140 -6.43 28.97 -15.32
CA LYS A 140 -7.34 29.69 -14.42
C LYS A 140 -6.73 31.03 -14.05
#